data_AF-C9MQD7-F1
#
_entry.id   AF-C9MQD7-F1
#
_cell.length_a   1.000
_cell.length_b   1.000
_cell.length_c   1.000
_cell.angle_alpha   90.00
_cell.angle_beta   90.00
_cell.angle_gamma   90.00
#
_symmetry.space_group_name_H-M   'P 1'
#
loop_
_entity.id
_entity.type
_entity.pdbx_description
1 polymer ?
#
loop_
_entity_poly.entity_id
_entity_poly.type
_entity_poly.pdbx_seq_one_letter_code
_entity_poly.pdbx_strand_id
1 'polypeptide(L)'
;MLFQDASSGKILYRKFVKNETNRDYLDGLWYIAERGTMIKAVVCDGHIGLLQAISFCPVQMCQFHQFQIVRRLLTNNPHLPAGVELLALMRRMFYMKKEEFITAFDKWCDKWKEFLNERTLLISGKTTYTHRRLRTARRSIKTHLPWLYTCEQHPDIQIPNTTNLLEGFNSQLKRALHNHNGLNEANKKMFIDGFINTKK
;
A
#
# COMPACT_ATOMS: atom_id res chain seq x y z
N MET A 1 10.94 0.86 10.61
CA MET A 1 10.70 1.77 9.48
C MET A 1 11.95 1.93 8.63
N LEU A 2 11.81 1.80 7.31
CA LEU A 2 12.87 2.00 6.33
C LEU A 2 12.39 3.01 5.29
N PHE A 3 13.31 3.84 4.80
CA PHE A 3 13.09 4.78 3.70
C PHE A 3 14.14 4.47 2.65
N GLN A 4 13.68 4.22 1.42
CA GLN A 4 14.53 3.78 0.33
C GLN A 4 14.36 4.73 -0.85
N ASP A 5 15.47 5.08 -1.49
CA ASP A 5 15.42 5.70 -2.80
C ASP A 5 14.95 4.67 -3.83
N ALA A 6 13.84 4.95 -4.50
CA ALA A 6 13.26 4.06 -5.49
C ALA A 6 14.16 3.84 -6.72
N SER A 7 15.04 4.79 -7.03
CA SER A 7 15.90 4.73 -8.23
C SER A 7 17.15 3.88 -7.99
N SER A 8 17.89 4.16 -6.91
CA SER A 8 19.12 3.42 -6.58
C SER A 8 18.88 2.17 -5.74
N GLY A 9 17.73 2.06 -5.07
CA GLY A 9 17.49 1.02 -4.05
C GLY A 9 18.25 1.24 -2.74
N LYS A 10 18.95 2.35 -2.59
CA LYS A 10 19.69 2.67 -1.37
C LYS A 10 18.73 3.01 -0.22
N ILE A 11 18.99 2.45 0.96
CA ILE A 11 18.30 2.86 2.19
C ILE A 11 18.83 4.24 2.61
N LEU A 12 17.96 5.26 2.57
CA LEU A 12 18.29 6.64 2.92
C LEU A 12 18.21 6.87 4.42
N TYR A 13 17.24 6.23 5.09
CA TYR A 13 17.02 6.35 6.52
C TYR A 13 16.36 5.10 7.08
N ARG A 14 16.65 4.81 8.35
CA ARG A 14 15.98 3.75 9.10
C ARG A 14 15.77 4.17 10.54
N LYS A 15 14.64 3.75 11.10
CA LYS A 15 14.28 4.00 12.50
C LYS A 15 13.68 2.75 13.13
N PHE A 16 14.20 2.37 14.30
CA PHE A 16 13.57 1.37 15.15
C PHE A 16 12.46 2.05 15.94
N VAL A 17 11.23 1.56 15.80
CA VAL A 17 10.07 2.09 16.50
C VAL A 17 9.30 0.91 17.09
N LYS A 18 8.63 1.15 18.22
CA LYS A 18 7.75 0.15 18.84
C LYS A 18 6.40 0.09 18.12
N ASN A 19 5.85 1.26 17.80
CA ASN A 19 4.64 1.45 17.01
C ASN A 19 4.95 2.49 15.93
N GLU A 20 4.49 2.25 14.71
CA GLU A 20 4.66 3.20 13.60
C GLU A 20 3.56 4.27 13.68
N THR A 21 3.94 5.55 13.65
CA THR A 21 3.02 6.68 13.64
C THR A 21 3.24 7.56 12.41
N ASN A 22 2.23 8.34 12.02
CA ASN A 22 2.40 9.32 10.93
C ASN A 22 3.55 10.30 11.23
N ARG A 23 3.73 10.68 12.50
CA ARG A 23 4.84 11.54 12.93
C ARG A 23 6.19 10.89 12.65
N ASP A 24 6.36 9.60 12.94
CA ASP A 24 7.62 8.91 12.66
C ASP A 24 7.96 8.91 11.16
N TYR A 25 6.95 8.83 10.30
CA TYR A 25 7.16 8.94 8.86
C TYR A 25 7.59 10.33 8.44
N LEU A 26 6.88 11.36 8.91
CA LEU A 26 7.20 12.76 8.61
C LEU A 26 8.60 13.12 9.13
N ASP A 27 8.94 12.77 10.37
CA ASP A 27 10.26 12.99 10.96
C ASP A 27 11.37 12.32 10.10
N GLY A 28 11.10 11.11 9.57
CA GLY A 28 12.03 10.43 8.67
C GLY A 28 12.20 11.12 7.33
N LEU A 29 11.13 11.67 6.74
CA LEU A 29 11.20 12.45 5.51
C LEU A 29 11.96 13.77 5.73
N TRP A 30 11.71 14.46 6.84
CA TRP A 30 12.46 15.67 7.21
C TRP A 30 13.95 15.39 7.43
N TYR A 31 14.27 14.31 8.15
CA TYR A 31 15.65 13.88 8.37
C TYR A 31 16.42 13.67 7.06
N ILE A 32 15.76 13.11 6.04
CA ILE A 32 16.32 12.88 4.70
C ILE A 32 16.52 14.23 3.98
N ALA A 33 15.51 15.10 4.02
CA ALA A 33 15.55 16.41 3.38
C ALA A 33 16.64 17.32 3.95
N GLU A 34 16.78 17.38 5.27
CA GLU A 34 17.81 18.16 5.98
C GLU A 34 19.24 17.73 5.64
N ARG A 35 19.43 16.50 5.13
CA ARG A 35 20.72 15.98 4.67
C ARG A 35 20.98 16.22 3.18
N GLY A 36 20.21 17.11 2.56
CA GLY A 36 20.40 17.54 1.17
C GLY A 36 19.77 16.61 0.14
N THR A 37 18.96 15.62 0.55
CA THR A 37 18.22 14.79 -0.41
C THR A 37 16.91 15.47 -0.77
N MET A 38 16.75 15.85 -2.03
CA MET A 38 15.49 16.40 -2.53
C MET A 38 14.45 15.29 -2.72
N ILE A 39 13.37 15.34 -1.93
CA ILE A 39 12.25 14.40 -2.03
C ILE A 39 11.30 14.87 -3.13
N LYS A 40 11.33 14.20 -4.29
CA LYS A 40 10.45 14.53 -5.42
C LYS A 40 9.04 13.98 -5.26
N ALA A 41 8.92 12.78 -4.68
CA ALA A 41 7.65 12.13 -4.39
C ALA A 41 7.82 11.04 -3.32
N VAL A 42 6.72 10.60 -2.72
CA VAL A 42 6.69 9.49 -1.76
C VAL A 42 5.74 8.41 -2.24
N VAL A 43 6.19 7.15 -2.20
CA VAL A 43 5.32 5.98 -2.38
C VAL A 43 5.25 5.21 -1.08
N CYS A 44 4.05 5.02 -0.54
CA CYS A 44 3.87 4.35 0.74
C CYS A 44 2.62 3.46 0.75
N ASP A 45 2.39 2.82 1.90
CA ASP A 45 1.25 1.94 2.11
C ASP A 45 -0.06 2.73 2.20
N GLY A 46 -1.19 2.02 2.19
CA GLY A 46 -2.54 2.61 2.22
C GLY A 46 -2.98 3.24 3.54
N HIS A 47 -2.07 3.73 4.38
CA HIS A 47 -2.49 4.42 5.60
C HIS A 47 -2.97 5.83 5.27
N ILE A 48 -4.29 6.02 5.21
CA ILE A 48 -4.93 7.30 4.82
C ILE A 48 -4.38 8.50 5.58
N GLY A 49 -4.19 8.38 6.89
CA GLY A 49 -3.67 9.49 7.68
C GLY A 49 -2.24 9.89 7.26
N LEU A 50 -1.43 8.95 6.79
CA LEU A 50 -0.09 9.25 6.27
C LEU A 50 -0.17 9.90 4.89
N LEU A 51 -0.98 9.34 3.98
CA LEU A 51 -1.20 9.89 2.64
C LEU A 51 -1.71 11.35 2.70
N GLN A 52 -2.54 11.69 3.68
CA GLN A 52 -3.04 13.05 3.90
C GLN A 52 -2.02 13.96 4.58
N ALA A 53 -1.17 13.41 5.45
CA ALA A 53 -0.18 14.20 6.19
C ALA A 53 0.99 14.65 5.31
N ILE A 54 1.32 13.90 4.25
CA ILE A 54 2.35 14.28 3.28
C ILE A 54 1.75 15.23 2.26
N SER A 55 1.96 16.53 2.46
CA SER A 55 1.42 17.60 1.60
C SER A 55 2.48 18.41 0.85
N PHE A 56 3.75 18.28 1.21
CA PHE A 56 4.85 19.05 0.63
C PHE A 56 5.39 18.49 -0.69
N CYS A 57 4.98 17.28 -1.09
CA CYS A 57 5.33 16.66 -2.36
C CYS A 57 4.22 15.68 -2.82
N PRO A 58 4.21 15.29 -4.11
CA PRO A 58 3.32 14.23 -4.59
C PRO A 58 3.46 12.94 -3.80
N VAL A 59 2.33 12.34 -3.45
CA VAL A 59 2.27 11.07 -2.71
C VAL A 59 1.44 10.03 -3.46
N GLN A 60 1.96 8.82 -3.55
CA GLN A 60 1.32 7.68 -4.18
C GLN A 60 1.08 6.57 -3.14
N MET A 61 -0.13 6.04 -3.13
CA MET A 61 -0.39 4.76 -2.51
C MET A 61 0.14 3.64 -3.42
N CYS A 62 0.93 2.75 -2.85
CA CYS A 62 1.41 1.55 -3.53
C CYS A 62 0.24 0.72 -4.08
N GLN A 63 0.18 0.57 -5.40
CA GLN A 63 -0.84 -0.19 -6.09
C GLN A 63 -0.86 -1.67 -5.67
N PHE A 64 0.31 -2.24 -5.37
CA PHE A 64 0.39 -3.61 -4.86
C PHE A 64 -0.29 -3.75 -3.49
N HIS A 65 -0.09 -2.79 -2.58
CA HIS A 65 -0.78 -2.79 -1.30
C HIS A 65 -2.30 -2.62 -1.45
N GLN A 66 -2.76 -1.79 -2.38
CA GLN A 66 -4.19 -1.71 -2.71
C GLN A 66 -4.74 -3.06 -3.21
N PHE A 67 -4.01 -3.72 -4.12
CA PHE A 67 -4.36 -5.05 -4.58
C PHE A 67 -4.42 -6.07 -3.43
N GLN A 68 -3.45 -6.05 -2.50
CA GLN A 68 -3.42 -6.93 -1.34
C GLN A 68 -4.62 -6.72 -0.41
N ILE A 69 -5.06 -5.47 -0.20
CA ILE A 69 -6.27 -5.16 0.59
C ILE A 69 -7.50 -5.83 -0.04
N VAL A 70 -7.69 -5.64 -1.35
CA VAL A 70 -8.84 -6.24 -2.07
C VAL A 70 -8.75 -7.76 -2.06
N ARG A 71 -7.57 -8.32 -2.34
CA ARG A 71 -7.33 -9.76 -2.34
C ARG A 71 -7.61 -10.40 -0.98
N ARG A 72 -7.23 -9.75 0.11
CA ARG A 72 -7.56 -10.23 1.47
C ARG A 72 -9.07 -10.24 1.71
N LEU A 73 -9.80 -9.27 1.18
CA LEU A 73 -11.26 -9.19 1.32
C LEU A 73 -12.00 -10.20 0.44
N LEU A 74 -11.52 -10.47 -0.79
CA LEU A 74 -12.21 -11.33 -1.76
C LEU A 74 -11.70 -12.78 -1.81
N THR A 75 -10.52 -13.05 -1.27
CA THR A 75 -9.67 -14.24 -1.52
C THR A 75 -9.10 -14.28 -2.95
N ASN A 76 -8.21 -15.24 -3.22
CA ASN A 76 -7.62 -15.43 -4.56
C ASN A 76 -8.60 -16.03 -5.58
N ASN A 77 -9.60 -16.78 -5.10
CA ASN A 77 -10.57 -17.52 -5.90
C ASN A 77 -11.99 -17.19 -5.40
N PRO A 78 -12.47 -15.95 -5.58
CA PRO A 78 -13.84 -15.59 -5.19
C PRO A 78 -14.86 -16.40 -6.00
N HIS A 79 -15.91 -16.89 -5.34
CA HIS A 79 -16.99 -17.63 -6.01
C HIS A 79 -18.08 -16.73 -6.59
N LEU A 80 -18.27 -15.54 -6.03
CA LEU A 80 -19.28 -14.59 -6.50
C LEU A 80 -18.80 -13.93 -7.80
N PRO A 81 -19.61 -13.88 -8.88
CA PRO A 81 -19.22 -13.22 -10.13
C PRO A 81 -18.76 -11.78 -9.94
N ALA A 82 -19.43 -11.01 -9.06
CA ALA A 82 -19.03 -9.66 -8.70
C ALA A 82 -17.60 -9.59 -8.13
N GLY A 83 -17.22 -10.57 -7.31
CA GLY A 83 -15.88 -10.68 -6.73
C GLY A 83 -14.83 -11.10 -7.75
N VAL A 84 -15.17 -12.03 -8.66
CA VAL A 84 -14.31 -12.47 -9.77
C VAL A 84 -13.98 -11.29 -10.68
N GLU A 85 -15.01 -10.55 -11.11
CA GLU A 85 -14.86 -9.38 -11.97
C GLU A 85 -14.01 -8.28 -11.31
N LEU A 86 -14.26 -7.99 -10.02
CA LEU A 86 -13.50 -6.99 -9.30
C LEU A 86 -12.03 -7.40 -9.14
N LEU A 87 -11.76 -8.66 -8.78
CA LEU A 87 -10.39 -9.15 -8.64
C LEU A 87 -9.63 -9.10 -9.98
N ALA A 88 -10.29 -9.44 -11.09
CA ALA A 88 -9.73 -9.34 -12.43
C ALA A 88 -9.42 -7.87 -12.80
N LEU A 89 -10.31 -6.92 -12.48
CA LEU A 89 -10.04 -5.49 -12.66
C LEU A 89 -8.84 -5.02 -11.83
N MET A 90 -8.76 -5.41 -10.55
CA MET A 90 -7.64 -5.04 -9.69
C MET A 90 -6.29 -5.60 -10.16
N ARG A 91 -6.27 -6.78 -10.78
CA ARG A 91 -5.05 -7.32 -11.42
C ARG A 91 -4.60 -6.48 -12.62
N ARG A 92 -5.54 -5.82 -13.31
CA ARG A 92 -5.26 -4.95 -14.46
C ARG A 92 -4.80 -3.54 -14.08
N MET A 93 -5.03 -3.13 -12.83
CA MET A 93 -4.67 -1.79 -12.32
C MET A 93 -3.21 -1.40 -12.58
N PHE A 94 -2.27 -2.36 -12.55
CA PHE A 94 -0.83 -2.11 -12.72
C PHE A 94 -0.40 -1.62 -14.11
N TYR A 95 -1.24 -1.85 -15.13
CA TYR A 95 -0.93 -1.56 -16.52
C TYR A 95 -2.06 -0.81 -17.26
N MET A 96 -3.17 -0.55 -16.58
CA MET A 96 -4.23 0.33 -17.09
C MET A 96 -3.90 1.78 -16.78
N LYS A 97 -4.24 2.67 -17.71
CA LYS A 97 -4.24 4.11 -17.43
C LYS A 97 -5.28 4.47 -16.37
N LYS A 98 -5.08 5.57 -15.67
CA LYS A 98 -5.98 6.06 -14.62
C LYS A 98 -7.43 6.14 -15.10
N GLU A 99 -7.69 6.82 -16.21
CA GLU A 99 -9.05 7.06 -16.72
C GLU A 99 -9.74 5.75 -17.13
N GLU A 100 -8.99 4.83 -17.72
CA GLU A 100 -9.48 3.51 -18.11
C GLU A 100 -9.87 2.69 -16.88
N PHE A 101 -9.03 2.70 -15.84
CA PHE A 101 -9.29 1.99 -14.60
C PHE A 101 -10.52 2.56 -13.88
N ILE A 102 -10.60 3.90 -13.75
CA ILE A 102 -11.74 4.58 -13.13
C ILE A 102 -13.03 4.22 -13.88
N THR A 103 -13.03 4.36 -15.20
CA THR A 103 -14.19 4.03 -16.03
C THR A 103 -14.62 2.58 -15.86
N ALA A 104 -13.68 1.64 -15.88
CA ALA A 104 -13.98 0.22 -15.69
C ALA A 104 -14.49 -0.09 -14.27
N PHE A 105 -13.94 0.58 -13.25
CA PHE A 105 -14.34 0.44 -11.86
C PHE A 105 -15.73 1.03 -11.59
N ASP A 106 -16.05 2.17 -12.18
CA ASP A 106 -17.38 2.77 -12.07
C ASP A 106 -18.44 1.92 -12.79
N LYS A 107 -18.15 1.41 -14.00
CA LYS A 107 -19.01 0.43 -14.67
C LYS A 107 -19.28 -0.80 -13.80
N TRP A 108 -18.26 -1.31 -13.12
CA TRP A 108 -18.42 -2.41 -12.17
C TRP A 108 -19.29 -2.01 -10.97
N CYS A 109 -19.08 -0.80 -10.42
CA CYS A 109 -19.89 -0.28 -9.32
C CYS A 109 -21.37 -0.16 -9.69
N ASP A 110 -21.67 0.30 -10.91
CA ASP A 110 -23.04 0.48 -11.39
C ASP A 110 -23.71 -0.86 -11.66
N LYS A 111 -23.02 -1.77 -12.36
CA LYS A 111 -23.52 -3.12 -12.64
C LYS A 111 -23.90 -3.88 -11.37
N TRP A 112 -23.08 -3.79 -10.33
CA TRP A 112 -23.27 -4.54 -9.09
C TRP A 112 -23.95 -3.73 -7.99
N LYS A 113 -24.49 -2.54 -8.29
CA LYS A 113 -25.06 -1.61 -7.29
C LYS A 113 -26.14 -2.26 -6.43
N GLU A 114 -27.16 -2.83 -7.06
CA GLU A 114 -28.29 -3.44 -6.35
C GLU A 114 -27.86 -4.64 -5.54
N PHE A 115 -27.04 -5.54 -6.13
CA PHE A 115 -26.44 -6.68 -5.44
C PHE A 115 -25.65 -6.23 -4.19
N LEU A 116 -24.82 -5.20 -4.29
CA LEU A 116 -24.06 -4.66 -3.16
C LEU A 116 -24.93 -4.00 -2.08
N ASN A 117 -26.16 -3.63 -2.40
CA ASN A 117 -27.10 -3.02 -1.47
C ASN A 117 -28.01 -4.04 -0.77
N GLU A 118 -27.99 -5.31 -1.20
CA GLU A 118 -28.70 -6.40 -0.53
C GLU A 118 -28.41 -6.43 0.98
N ARG A 119 -29.47 -6.63 1.76
CA ARG A 119 -29.41 -6.70 3.23
C ARG A 119 -30.03 -7.99 3.73
N THR A 120 -29.41 -8.56 4.75
CA THR A 120 -29.90 -9.70 5.50
C THR A 120 -30.43 -9.25 6.85
N LEU A 121 -31.64 -9.69 7.20
CA LEU A 121 -32.21 -9.52 8.54
C LEU A 121 -31.57 -10.53 9.50
N LEU A 122 -31.00 -10.04 10.60
CA LEU A 122 -30.43 -10.87 11.65
C LEU A 122 -31.51 -11.27 12.65
N ILE A 123 -31.24 -12.34 13.41
CA ILE A 123 -32.10 -12.83 14.49
C ILE A 123 -32.40 -11.72 15.53
N SER A 124 -31.47 -10.78 15.70
CA SER A 124 -31.64 -9.61 16.58
C SER A 124 -32.60 -8.53 16.07
N GLY A 125 -33.23 -8.72 14.90
CA GLY A 125 -34.08 -7.72 14.25
C GLY A 125 -33.31 -6.60 13.52
N LYS A 126 -31.97 -6.58 13.63
CA LYS A 126 -31.12 -5.61 12.91
C LYS A 126 -30.83 -6.10 11.49
N THR A 127 -30.66 -5.18 10.55
CA THR A 127 -30.24 -5.52 9.18
C THR A 127 -28.75 -5.27 8.98
N THR A 128 -28.09 -6.14 8.22
CA THR A 128 -26.70 -5.99 7.79
C THR A 128 -26.59 -6.15 6.28
N TYR A 129 -25.58 -5.55 5.66
CA TYR A 129 -25.32 -5.82 4.24
C TYR A 129 -24.94 -7.28 4.05
N THR A 130 -25.47 -7.93 3.02
CA THR A 130 -25.15 -9.34 2.73
C THR A 130 -23.69 -9.47 2.29
N HIS A 131 -23.24 -8.59 1.37
CA HIS A 131 -21.91 -8.66 0.75
C HIS A 131 -20.87 -7.75 1.42
N ARG A 132 -20.77 -7.76 2.75
CA ARG A 132 -19.94 -6.80 3.54
C ARG A 132 -18.50 -6.67 3.03
N ARG A 133 -17.83 -7.79 2.78
CA ARG A 133 -16.40 -7.81 2.37
C ARG A 133 -16.21 -7.17 1.00
N LEU A 134 -17.09 -7.47 0.04
CA LEU A 134 -17.06 -6.89 -1.29
C LEU A 134 -17.34 -5.38 -1.26
N ARG A 135 -18.28 -4.93 -0.41
CA ARG A 135 -18.52 -3.50 -0.16
C ARG A 135 -17.31 -2.81 0.45
N THR A 136 -16.63 -3.45 1.41
CA THR A 136 -15.39 -2.92 2.01
C THR A 136 -14.28 -2.81 0.97
N ALA A 137 -14.16 -3.78 0.05
CA ALA A 137 -13.19 -3.74 -1.04
C ALA A 137 -13.46 -2.55 -1.97
N ARG A 138 -14.71 -2.38 -2.42
CA ARG A 138 -15.14 -1.22 -3.21
C ARG A 138 -14.85 0.10 -2.48
N ARG A 139 -15.17 0.19 -1.19
CA ARG A 139 -14.89 1.40 -0.38
C ARG A 139 -13.40 1.70 -0.34
N SER A 140 -12.57 0.69 -0.08
CA SER A 140 -11.11 0.85 -0.06
C SER A 140 -10.58 1.42 -1.38
N ILE A 141 -11.02 0.88 -2.51
CA ILE A 141 -10.62 1.38 -3.84
C ILE A 141 -11.03 2.84 -4.00
N LYS A 142 -12.29 3.19 -3.71
CA LYS A 142 -12.78 4.58 -3.79
C LYS A 142 -12.00 5.53 -2.90
N THR A 143 -11.72 5.14 -1.67
CA THR A 143 -10.98 5.98 -0.72
C THR A 143 -9.56 6.23 -1.20
N HIS A 144 -8.88 5.23 -1.75
CA HIS A 144 -7.49 5.37 -2.16
C HIS A 144 -7.28 5.92 -3.56
N LEU A 145 -8.34 5.95 -4.40
CA LEU A 145 -8.28 6.36 -5.79
C LEU A 145 -7.52 7.67 -6.07
N PRO A 146 -7.61 8.73 -5.23
CA PRO A 146 -6.84 9.95 -5.43
C PRO A 146 -5.31 9.75 -5.44
N TRP A 147 -4.81 8.69 -4.81
CA TRP A 147 -3.38 8.41 -4.63
C TRP A 147 -2.88 7.20 -5.42
N LEU A 148 -3.72 6.49 -6.19
CA LEU A 148 -3.29 5.27 -6.89
C LEU A 148 -2.50 5.53 -8.18
N TYR A 149 -2.68 6.71 -8.76
CA TYR A 149 -2.17 7.08 -10.09
C TYR A 149 -1.46 8.44 -10.08
N THR A 150 -0.89 8.83 -8.95
CA THR A 150 -0.07 10.05 -8.83
C THR A 150 1.12 10.02 -9.80
N CYS A 151 1.64 8.83 -10.13
CA CYS A 151 2.67 8.64 -11.15
C CYS A 151 2.26 9.14 -12.54
N GLU A 152 0.99 9.00 -12.93
CA GLU A 152 0.50 9.49 -14.23
C GLU A 152 0.31 11.02 -14.23
N GLN A 153 0.10 11.62 -13.05
CA GLN A 153 -0.03 13.08 -12.90
C GLN A 153 1.32 13.79 -12.93
N HIS A 154 2.41 13.07 -12.65
CA HIS A 154 3.77 13.58 -12.59
C HIS A 154 4.74 12.69 -13.38
N PRO A 155 4.58 12.59 -14.73
CA PRO A 155 5.36 11.68 -15.56
C PRO A 155 6.87 12.02 -15.58
N ASP A 156 7.23 13.26 -15.29
CA ASP A 156 8.61 13.75 -15.19
C ASP A 156 9.38 13.19 -13.99
N ILE A 157 8.66 12.77 -12.93
CA ILE A 157 9.25 12.28 -11.69
C ILE A 157 9.54 10.77 -11.75
N GLN A 158 8.94 10.04 -12.69
CA GLN A 158 9.06 8.57 -12.83
C GLN A 158 8.72 7.81 -11.53
N ILE A 159 7.63 8.20 -10.86
CA ILE A 159 7.17 7.57 -9.62
C ILE A 159 6.81 6.10 -9.88
N PRO A 160 7.37 5.12 -9.14
CA PRO A 160 7.01 3.72 -9.34
C PRO A 160 5.60 3.43 -8.83
N ASN A 161 4.90 2.53 -9.51
CA ASN A 161 3.55 2.10 -9.15
C ASN A 161 3.51 1.30 -7.83
N THR A 162 4.64 0.69 -7.44
CA THR A 162 4.74 -0.21 -6.29
C THR A 162 6.01 0.02 -5.48
N THR A 163 5.99 -0.45 -4.23
CA THR A 163 7.15 -0.49 -3.32
C THR A 163 7.88 -1.83 -3.37
N ASN A 164 7.81 -2.55 -4.51
CA ASN A 164 8.33 -3.93 -4.63
C ASN A 164 9.82 -4.05 -4.27
N LEU A 165 10.63 -3.02 -4.57
CA LEU A 165 12.05 -3.01 -4.23
C LEU A 165 12.28 -3.04 -2.71
N LEU A 166 11.51 -2.22 -1.98
CA LEU A 166 11.56 -2.15 -0.52
C LEU A 166 11.02 -3.43 0.11
N GLU A 167 9.91 -3.97 -0.42
CA GLU A 167 9.35 -5.24 0.05
C GLU A 167 10.28 -6.43 -0.23
N GLY A 168 11.00 -6.42 -1.35
CA GLY A 168 12.05 -7.37 -1.65
C GLY A 168 13.22 -7.30 -0.65
N PHE A 169 13.66 -6.08 -0.32
CA PHE A 169 14.68 -5.86 0.70
C PHE A 169 14.22 -6.34 2.09
N ASN A 170 13.01 -5.94 2.50
CA ASN A 170 12.40 -6.38 3.76
C ASN A 170 12.30 -7.91 3.85
N SER A 171 11.95 -8.58 2.74
CA SER A 171 11.88 -10.04 2.68
C SER A 171 13.24 -10.70 2.83
N GLN A 172 14.29 -10.15 2.21
CA GLN A 172 15.66 -10.62 2.38
C GLN A 172 16.14 -10.45 3.83
N LEU A 173 15.91 -9.28 4.42
CA LEU A 173 16.27 -8.98 5.81
C LEU A 173 15.55 -9.93 6.79
N LYS A 174 14.23 -10.13 6.62
CA LYS A 174 13.44 -11.06 7.45
C LYS A 174 13.96 -12.49 7.35
N ARG A 175 14.30 -12.96 6.16
CA ARG A 175 14.89 -14.30 5.96
C ARG A 175 16.25 -14.44 6.64
N ALA A 176 17.10 -13.42 6.53
CA ALA A 176 18.41 -13.42 7.20
C ALA A 176 18.25 -13.45 8.73
N LEU A 177 17.37 -12.60 9.28
CA LEU A 177 17.04 -12.60 10.72
C LEU A 177 16.47 -13.92 11.21
N HIS A 178 15.65 -14.59 10.39
CA HIS A 178 15.04 -15.87 10.76
C HIS A 178 16.09 -16.96 11.03
N ASN A 179 17.24 -16.90 10.36
CA ASN A 179 18.35 -17.82 10.63
C ASN A 179 19.05 -17.54 11.98
N HIS A 180 18.73 -16.41 12.63
CA HIS A 180 19.33 -15.94 13.87
C HIS A 180 18.26 -15.64 14.95
N ASN A 181 17.25 -16.50 15.09
CA ASN A 181 16.12 -16.28 16.00
C ASN A 181 16.50 -16.15 17.49
N GLY A 182 17.68 -16.61 17.90
CA GLY A 182 18.17 -16.54 19.29
C GLY A 182 18.77 -15.19 19.70
N LEU A 183 18.85 -14.20 18.79
CA LEU A 183 19.42 -12.89 19.12
C LEU A 183 18.53 -12.14 20.11
N ASN A 184 19.14 -11.51 21.11
CA ASN A 184 18.45 -10.52 21.93
C ASN A 184 18.17 -9.24 21.11
N GLU A 185 17.35 -8.34 21.65
CA GLU A 185 16.93 -7.12 20.94
C GLU A 185 18.11 -6.21 20.54
N ALA A 186 19.16 -6.11 21.35
CA ALA A 186 20.34 -5.31 21.03
C ALA A 186 21.09 -5.89 19.82
N ASN A 187 21.33 -7.20 19.85
CA ASN A 187 22.04 -7.89 18.78
C ASN A 187 21.21 -7.96 17.49
N LYS A 188 19.88 -8.06 17.58
CA LYS A 188 18.98 -7.95 16.41
C LYS A 188 19.14 -6.58 15.74
N LYS A 189 19.17 -5.50 16.51
CA LYS A 189 19.37 -4.14 15.97
C LYS A 189 20.72 -4.02 15.28
N MET A 190 21.79 -4.50 15.92
CA MET A 190 23.14 -4.53 15.32
C MET A 190 23.18 -5.35 14.03
N PHE A 191 22.51 -6.51 14.00
CA PHE A 191 22.40 -7.32 12.81
C PHE A 191 21.70 -6.58 11.66
N ILE A 192 20.56 -5.94 11.95
CA ILE A 192 19.81 -5.14 10.97
C ILE A 192 20.69 -4.01 10.41
N ASP A 193 21.45 -3.35 11.28
CA ASP A 193 22.33 -2.24 10.90
C ASP A 193 23.47 -2.72 10.01
N GLY A 194 24.11 -3.83 10.38
CA GLY A 194 25.13 -4.48 9.55
C GLY A 194 24.55 -4.92 8.20
N PHE A 195 23.36 -5.51 8.18
CA PHE A 195 22.70 -5.95 6.96
C PHE A 195 22.39 -4.79 6.01
N ILE A 196 21.91 -3.65 6.53
CA ILE A 196 21.66 -2.45 5.73
C ILE A 196 22.97 -1.91 5.15
N ASN A 197 24.05 -1.88 5.93
CA ASN A 197 25.33 -1.30 5.52
C ASN A 197 26.12 -2.14 4.51
N THR A 198 25.86 -3.44 4.40
CA THR A 198 26.53 -4.32 3.41
C THR A 198 25.98 -4.16 1.99
N LYS A 199 24.75 -3.67 1.85
CA LYS A 199 24.08 -3.40 0.59
C LYS A 199 24.29 -1.93 0.21
N LYS A 200 25.51 -1.60 -0.24
CA LYS A 200 25.82 -0.26 -0.81
C LYS A 200 25.24 -0.10 -2.20
#